data_AF-Q704W6-F1
#
_entry.id   AF-Q704W6-F1
#
_cell.length_a   1.000
_cell.length_b   1.000
_cell.length_c   1.000
_cell.angle_alpha   90.00
_cell.angle_beta   90.00
_cell.angle_gamma   90.00
#
_symmetry.space_group_name_H-M   'P 1'
#
loop_
_entity.id
_entity.type
_entity.pdbx_description
1 polymer ?
#
loop_
_entity_poly.entity_id
_entity_poly.type
_entity_poly.pdbx_seq_one_letter_code
_entity_poly.pdbx_strand_id
1 'polypeptide(L)'
;DLEQKMKVVENLQDDFDFNYKTLKSQDMQDLNGNNQSVTRQKMQQLEQMLTALDQMRRSIVSELAGLLSAMEYVQKTLTDEELADWKRRQQIACIGGPPNICLDRLEN
;
A
#
# COMPACT_ATOMS: atom_id res chain seq x y z
N ASP A 1 -7.85 -0.77 -4.86
CA ASP A 1 -7.90 -1.41 -3.52
C ASP A 1 -6.82 -0.96 -2.56
N LEU A 2 -5.55 -1.23 -2.81
CA LEU A 2 -4.44 -0.77 -1.94
C LEU A 2 -4.40 0.76 -1.76
N GLU A 3 -4.61 1.52 -2.83
CA GLU A 3 -4.68 2.99 -2.74
C GLU A 3 -5.82 3.49 -1.84
N GLN A 4 -6.98 2.83 -1.90
CA GLN A 4 -8.09 3.17 -1.01
C GLN A 4 -7.76 2.83 0.44
N LYS A 5 -7.11 1.67 0.70
CA LYS A 5 -6.64 1.30 2.03
C LYS A 5 -5.59 2.28 2.57
N MET A 6 -4.71 2.80 1.71
CA MET A 6 -3.74 3.85 2.06
C MET A 6 -4.45 5.13 2.52
N LYS A 7 -5.48 5.59 1.79
CA LYS A 7 -6.28 6.76 2.20
C LYS A 7 -6.98 6.54 3.56
N VAL A 8 -7.51 5.34 3.79
CA VAL A 8 -8.18 5.01 5.06
C VAL A 8 -7.19 4.99 6.23
N VAL A 9 -6.01 4.37 6.07
CA VAL A 9 -5.01 4.32 7.16
C VAL A 9 -4.42 5.68 7.44
N GLU A 10 -4.26 6.54 6.42
CA GLU A 10 -3.82 7.93 6.55
C GLU A 10 -4.82 8.74 7.39
N ASN A 11 -6.10 8.72 7.02
CA ASN A 11 -7.15 9.42 7.78
C ASN A 11 -7.21 8.96 9.24
N LEU A 12 -7.15 7.65 9.50
CA LEU A 12 -7.17 7.11 10.86
C LEU A 12 -5.94 7.55 11.66
N GLN A 13 -4.79 7.70 11.00
CA GLN A 13 -3.56 8.14 11.63
C GLN A 13 -3.62 9.63 11.98
N ASP A 14 -4.19 10.46 11.11
CA ASP A 14 -4.43 11.88 11.37
C ASP A 14 -5.40 12.08 12.54
N ASP A 15 -6.49 11.31 12.57
CA ASP A 15 -7.44 11.33 13.69
C ASP A 15 -6.75 10.91 15.01
N PHE A 16 -5.91 9.88 14.98
CA PHE A 16 -5.17 9.42 16.15
C PHE A 16 -4.21 10.51 16.65
N ASP A 17 -3.43 11.11 15.75
CA ASP A 17 -2.46 12.14 16.07
C ASP A 17 -3.14 13.38 16.66
N PHE A 18 -4.24 13.83 16.06
CA PHE A 18 -5.05 14.92 16.57
C PHE A 18 -5.58 14.64 17.98
N ASN A 19 -6.19 13.46 18.19
CA ASN A 19 -6.75 13.07 19.48
C ASN A 19 -5.67 12.94 20.56
N TYR A 20 -4.51 12.37 20.21
CA TYR A 20 -3.39 12.20 21.12
C TYR A 20 -2.80 13.55 21.55
N LYS A 21 -2.56 14.45 20.59
CA LYS A 21 -2.08 15.82 20.87
C LYS A 21 -3.07 16.58 21.74
N THR A 22 -4.37 16.47 21.44
CA THR A 22 -5.43 17.11 22.22
C THR A 22 -5.44 16.61 23.67
N LEU A 23 -5.41 15.29 23.89
CA LEU A 23 -5.40 14.69 25.22
C LEU A 23 -4.17 15.12 26.03
N LYS A 24 -2.98 15.05 25.43
CA LYS A 24 -1.73 15.45 26.07
C LYS A 24 -1.69 16.93 26.45
N SER A 25 -2.33 17.78 25.64
CA SER A 25 -2.38 19.22 25.90
C SER A 25 -3.33 19.56 27.05
N GLN A 26 -4.44 18.82 27.19
CA GLN A 26 -5.39 18.94 28.32
C GLN A 26 -4.76 18.48 29.64
N ASP A 27 -4.01 17.38 29.62
CA ASP A 27 -3.34 16.83 30.82
C ASP A 27 -2.28 17.78 31.40
N MET A 28 -1.65 18.61 30.55
CA MET A 28 -0.73 19.66 30.99
C MET A 28 -1.43 20.90 31.59
N GLN A 29 -2.71 21.12 31.31
CA GLN A 29 -3.47 22.31 31.76
C GLN A 29 -4.38 22.01 32.97
N ASP A 30 -4.89 20.79 33.09
CA ASP A 30 -5.83 20.38 34.15
C ASP A 30 -5.12 19.73 35.35
N LEU A 31 -4.49 20.54 36.23
CA LEU A 31 -3.91 20.09 37.50
C LEU A 31 -4.95 19.70 38.58
N ASN A 32 -6.26 19.84 38.31
CA ASN A 32 -7.31 19.87 39.34
C ASN A 32 -8.24 18.63 39.41
N GLY A 33 -7.82 17.48 38.86
CA GLY A 33 -8.29 16.14 39.25
C GLY A 33 -9.74 15.70 38.93
N ASN A 34 -10.64 16.59 38.49
CA ASN A 34 -12.07 16.26 38.36
C ASN A 34 -12.50 15.45 37.12
N ASN A 35 -11.60 15.21 36.15
CA ASN A 35 -11.96 14.61 34.84
C ASN A 35 -11.32 13.23 34.55
N GLN A 36 -10.80 12.52 35.55
CA GLN A 36 -10.06 11.24 35.35
C GLN A 36 -10.83 10.18 34.54
N SER A 37 -12.15 10.07 34.71
CA SER A 37 -12.96 9.09 33.97
C SER A 37 -13.00 9.37 32.46
N VAL A 38 -13.12 10.63 32.07
CA VAL A 38 -13.13 11.08 30.67
C VAL A 38 -11.75 10.89 30.04
N THR A 39 -10.69 11.23 30.77
CA THR A 39 -9.30 10.99 30.33
C THR A 39 -9.06 9.50 30.09
N ARG A 40 -9.52 8.63 30.98
CA ARG A 40 -9.40 7.17 30.83
C ARG A 40 -10.14 6.65 29.60
N GLN A 41 -11.34 7.18 29.33
CA GLN A 41 -12.11 6.80 28.14
C GLN A 41 -11.43 7.24 26.84
N LYS A 42 -10.89 8.47 26.78
CA LYS A 42 -10.11 8.96 25.63
C LYS A 42 -8.84 8.14 25.41
N MET A 43 -8.16 7.75 26.49
CA MET A 43 -6.98 6.88 26.39
C MET A 43 -7.34 5.51 25.81
N GLN A 44 -8.44 4.90 26.26
CA GLN A 44 -8.92 3.63 25.70
C GLN A 44 -9.28 3.76 24.22
N GLN A 45 -9.88 4.88 23.79
CA GLN A 45 -10.15 5.14 22.37
C GLN A 45 -8.85 5.21 21.55
N LEU A 46 -7.82 5.90 22.05
CA LEU A 46 -6.51 5.97 21.41
C LEU A 46 -5.85 4.58 21.28
N GLU A 47 -5.95 3.74 22.31
CA GLU A 47 -5.45 2.35 22.24
C GLU A 47 -6.17 1.52 21.17
N GLN A 48 -7.49 1.69 21.04
CA GLN A 48 -8.27 1.03 19.98
C GLN A 48 -7.85 1.51 18.59
N MET A 49 -7.69 2.83 18.41
CA MET A 49 -7.22 3.40 17.14
C MET A 49 -5.81 2.91 16.78
N LEU A 50 -4.90 2.83 17.75
CA LEU A 50 -3.55 2.30 17.54
C LEU A 50 -3.57 0.83 17.12
N THR A 51 -4.43 0.02 17.75
CA THR A 51 -4.62 -1.39 17.39
C THR A 51 -5.15 -1.53 15.97
N ALA A 52 -6.14 -0.73 15.59
CA ALA A 52 -6.68 -0.71 14.23
C ALA A 52 -5.63 -0.27 13.20
N LEU A 53 -4.80 0.74 13.53
CA LEU A 53 -3.68 1.18 12.70
C LEU A 53 -2.65 0.07 12.48
N ASP A 54 -2.23 -0.64 13.53
CA ASP A 54 -1.29 -1.76 13.41
C ASP A 54 -1.86 -2.86 12.50
N GLN A 55 -3.12 -3.25 12.72
CA GLN A 55 -3.77 -4.28 11.90
C GLN A 55 -3.87 -3.86 10.43
N MET A 56 -4.24 -2.61 10.15
CA MET A 56 -4.36 -2.09 8.79
C MET A 56 -3.00 -2.00 8.09
N ARG A 57 -1.97 -1.53 8.79
CA ARG A 57 -0.60 -1.48 8.27
C ARG A 57 -0.07 -2.87 7.93
N ARG A 58 -0.28 -3.86 8.81
CA ARG A 58 0.12 -5.25 8.55
C ARG A 58 -0.59 -5.82 7.32
N SER A 59 -1.89 -5.57 7.18
CA SER A 59 -2.66 -5.97 5.99
C SER A 59 -2.07 -5.36 4.71
N ILE A 60 -1.86 -4.03 4.71
CA ILE A 60 -1.32 -3.30 3.56
C ILE A 60 0.07 -3.81 3.18
N VAL A 61 0.97 -4.01 4.15
CA VAL A 61 2.33 -4.52 3.88
C VAL A 61 2.28 -5.94 3.30
N SER A 62 1.44 -6.81 3.85
CA SER A 62 1.29 -8.17 3.34
C SER A 62 0.74 -8.18 1.90
N GLU A 63 -0.22 -7.32 1.60
CA GLU A 63 -0.82 -7.19 0.27
C GLU A 63 0.18 -6.61 -0.74
N LEU A 64 0.99 -5.61 -0.35
CA LEU A 64 2.06 -5.07 -1.19
C LEU A 64 3.13 -6.12 -1.49
N ALA A 65 3.53 -6.91 -0.51
CA ALA A 65 4.49 -8.00 -0.72
C ALA A 65 3.95 -9.05 -1.72
N GLY A 66 2.67 -9.41 -1.60
CA GLY A 66 1.99 -10.29 -2.56
C GLY A 66 1.92 -9.70 -3.96
N LEU A 67 1.59 -8.41 -4.07
CA LEU A 67 1.54 -7.70 -5.35
C LEU A 67 2.92 -7.66 -6.03
N LEU A 68 3.98 -7.34 -5.29
CA LEU A 68 5.34 -7.32 -5.82
C LEU A 68 5.77 -8.69 -6.32
N SER A 69 5.45 -9.75 -5.57
CA SER A 69 5.75 -11.13 -5.99
C SER A 69 5.02 -11.50 -7.29
N ALA A 70 3.76 -11.08 -7.44
CA ALA A 70 3.00 -11.28 -8.67
C ALA A 70 3.57 -10.46 -9.85
N MET A 71 3.96 -9.21 -9.59
CA MET A 71 4.62 -8.35 -10.59
C MET A 71 5.93 -8.96 -11.07
N GLU A 72 6.78 -9.47 -10.17
CA GLU A 72 8.04 -10.14 -10.53
C GLU A 72 7.78 -11.33 -11.45
N TYR A 73 6.79 -12.17 -11.13
CA TYR A 73 6.41 -13.29 -11.97
C TYR A 73 5.94 -12.85 -13.38
N VAL A 74 4.99 -11.91 -13.44
CA VAL A 74 4.44 -11.42 -14.71
C VAL A 74 5.49 -10.69 -15.54
N GLN A 75 6.32 -9.87 -14.91
CA GLN A 75 7.42 -9.17 -15.58
C GLN A 75 8.40 -10.16 -16.19
N LYS A 76 8.71 -11.26 -15.49
CA LYS A 76 9.58 -12.30 -16.02
C LYS A 76 8.99 -12.95 -17.26
N THR A 77 7.72 -13.37 -17.22
CA THR A 77 7.04 -13.94 -18.40
C THR A 77 7.02 -12.94 -19.56
N LEU A 78 6.71 -11.67 -19.30
CA LEU A 78 6.69 -10.64 -20.35
C LEU A 78 8.07 -10.43 -21.01
N THR A 79 9.14 -10.41 -20.21
CA THR A 79 10.48 -10.03 -20.68
C THR A 79 11.34 -11.19 -21.15
N ASP A 80 11.32 -12.31 -20.42
CA ASP A 80 12.15 -13.47 -20.71
C ASP A 80 11.49 -14.42 -21.73
N GLU A 81 10.16 -14.40 -21.84
CA GLU A 81 9.42 -15.27 -22.77
C GLU A 81 8.87 -14.47 -23.95
N GLU A 82 7.85 -13.64 -23.74
CA GLU A 82 7.12 -12.97 -24.84
C GLU A 82 8.01 -12.02 -25.67
N LEU A 83 8.82 -11.19 -24.99
CA LEU A 83 9.77 -10.31 -25.65
C LEU A 83 10.93 -11.08 -26.31
N ALA A 84 11.36 -12.21 -25.73
CA ALA A 84 12.39 -13.06 -26.33
C ALA A 84 11.88 -13.72 -27.63
N ASP A 85 10.65 -14.23 -27.60
CA ASP A 85 9.97 -14.81 -28.77
C ASP A 85 9.74 -13.76 -29.87
N TRP A 86 9.38 -12.53 -29.49
CA TRP A 86 9.32 -11.42 -30.44
C TRP A 86 10.69 -11.13 -31.07
N LYS A 87 11.77 -11.06 -30.28
CA LYS A 87 13.14 -10.87 -30.81
C LYS A 87 13.51 -12.00 -31.78
N ARG A 88 13.09 -13.23 -31.48
CA ARG A 88 13.31 -14.38 -32.39
C ARG A 88 12.55 -14.21 -33.70
N ARG A 89 11.27 -13.82 -33.65
CA ARG A 89 10.48 -13.51 -34.85
C ARG A 89 11.08 -12.38 -35.68
N GLN A 90 11.63 -11.35 -35.02
CA GLN A 90 12.32 -10.25 -35.67
C GLN A 90 13.53 -10.74 -36.47
N GLN A 91 14.40 -11.55 -35.88
CA GLN A 91 15.56 -12.13 -36.59
C GLN A 91 15.13 -12.93 -37.83
N ILE A 92 14.05 -13.71 -37.71
CA ILE A 92 13.50 -14.50 -38.83
C ILE A 92 12.98 -13.58 -39.94
N ALA A 93 12.25 -12.52 -39.59
CA ALA A 93 11.76 -11.55 -40.57
C ALA A 93 12.92 -10.84 -41.31
N CYS A 94 14.01 -10.51 -40.62
CA CYS A 94 15.18 -9.86 -41.21
C CYS A 94 15.88 -10.70 -42.29
N ILE A 95 15.73 -12.03 -42.29
CA ILE A 95 16.27 -12.92 -43.32
C ILE A 95 15.22 -13.37 -44.36
N GLY A 96 14.10 -12.65 -44.45
CA GLY A 96 13.03 -12.91 -45.43
C GLY A 96 11.94 -13.87 -44.95
N GLY A 97 11.89 -14.20 -43.66
CA GLY A 97 10.79 -14.94 -43.06
C GLY A 97 9.51 -14.10 -42.85
N PRO A 98 8.45 -14.68 -42.27
CA PRO A 98 7.16 -14.00 -42.11
C PRO A 98 7.26 -12.71 -41.26
N PRO A 99 6.66 -11.57 -41.69
CA PRO A 99 6.77 -10.29 -41.01
C PRO A 99 5.78 -10.16 -39.83
N ASN A 100 5.93 -11.01 -38.81
CA ASN A 100 5.14 -10.93 -37.58
C ASN A 100 5.95 -10.25 -36.47
N ILE A 101 6.13 -8.93 -36.57
CA ILE A 101 7.01 -8.12 -35.69
C ILE A 101 6.32 -6.89 -35.09
N CYS A 102 5.00 -6.79 -35.16
CA CYS A 102 4.25 -5.70 -34.53
C CYS A 102 4.47 -5.69 -33.00
N LEU A 103 4.65 -4.50 -32.42
CA LEU A 103 4.95 -4.30 -31.00
C LEU A 103 3.74 -3.91 -30.16
N ASP A 104 2.60 -3.57 -30.76
CA ASP A 104 1.43 -3.02 -30.04
C ASP A 104 1.02 -3.81 -28.79
N ARG A 105 1.13 -5.15 -28.82
CA ARG A 105 0.78 -6.00 -27.66
C ARG A 105 1.85 -6.07 -26.56
N LEU A 106 3.10 -5.78 -26.88
CA LEU A 106 4.21 -5.77 -25.92
C LEU A 106 4.41 -4.38 -25.29
N GLU A 107 4.01 -3.33 -26.00
CA GLU A 107 4.11 -1.94 -25.52
C GLU A 107 3.02 -1.59 -24.49
N ASN A 108 1.84 -2.18 -24.62
CA ASN A 108 0.69 -1.97 -23.74
C ASN A 108 0.67 -2.96 -22.57
#